data_AF-A0AAD4L5D2-F1
#
_entry.id   AF-A0AAD4L5D2-F1
#
_cell.length_a   1.000
_cell.length_b   1.000
_cell.length_c   1.000
_cell.angle_alpha   90.00
_cell.angle_beta   90.00
_cell.angle_gamma   90.00
#
_symmetry.space_group_name_H-M   'P 1'
#
loop_
_entity.id
_entity.type
_entity.pdbx_description
1 polymer ?
#
loop_
_entity_poly.entity_id
_entity_poly.type
_entity_poly.pdbx_seq_one_letter_code
_entity_poly.pdbx_strand_id
1 'polypeptide(L)'
;MARSVGEVQAFLCEVKEEDIARRQNSRVTADFEVVSTIYVLDLAYDSCKQREDGYHVNIKRLARYFEVLQTIKEVLEVFEGLFGLEFETIKASVWHEDVKVYSAWDKRS
;
A
#
# COMPACT_ATOMS: atom_id res chain seq x y z
N MET A 1 -11.03 6.25 18.10
CA MET A 1 -10.66 4.92 18.66
C MET A 1 -11.93 4.23 19.09
N ALA A 2 -12.05 2.92 18.82
CA ALA A 2 -13.18 2.14 19.29
C ALA A 2 -13.22 2.14 20.83
N ARG A 3 -14.42 2.23 21.40
CA ARG A 3 -14.63 2.40 22.85
C ARG A 3 -14.75 1.07 23.58
N SER A 4 -15.02 -0.01 22.85
CA SER A 4 -15.20 -1.35 23.42
C SER A 4 -14.91 -2.47 22.41
N VAL A 5 -14.69 -3.69 22.92
CA VAL A 5 -14.49 -4.90 22.09
C VAL A 5 -15.73 -5.21 21.24
N GLY A 6 -16.94 -4.94 21.75
CA GLY A 6 -18.20 -5.19 21.02
C GLY A 6 -18.36 -4.30 19.79
N GLU A 7 -17.90 -3.05 19.86
CA GLU A 7 -17.89 -2.12 18.71
C GLU A 7 -16.93 -2.60 17.61
N VAL A 8 -15.75 -3.10 17.99
CA VAL A 8 -14.79 -3.68 17.04
C VAL A 8 -15.37 -4.94 16.38
N GLN A 9 -16.02 -5.80 17.16
CA GLN A 9 -16.61 -7.02 16.63
C GLN A 9 -17.75 -6.74 15.66
N ALA A 10 -18.64 -5.79 15.98
CA ALA A 10 -19.71 -5.36 15.09
C ALA A 10 -19.15 -4.82 13.76
N PHE A 11 -18.13 -3.96 13.84
CA PHE A 11 -17.46 -3.42 12.65
C PHE A 11 -16.80 -4.52 11.79
N LEU A 12 -16.10 -5.47 12.41
CA LEU A 12 -15.48 -6.58 11.68
C LEU A 12 -16.52 -7.50 11.02
N CYS A 13 -17.71 -7.65 11.62
CA CYS A 13 -18.81 -8.40 11.01
C CYS A 13 -19.36 -7.67 9.79
N GLU A 14 -19.62 -6.37 9.90
CA GLU A 14 -20.10 -5.53 8.78
C GLU A 14 -19.12 -5.54 7.59
N VAL A 15 -17.83 -5.31 7.85
CA VAL A 15 -16.81 -5.29 6.79
C VAL A 15 -16.68 -6.63 6.09
N LYS A 16 -16.78 -7.76 6.82
CA LYS A 16 -16.69 -9.10 6.22
C LYS A 16 -17.79 -9.35 5.19
N GLU A 17 -19.01 -8.89 5.45
CA GLU A 17 -20.15 -9.07 4.53
C GLU A 17 -19.93 -8.28 3.22
N GLU A 18 -19.46 -7.04 3.31
CA GLU A 18 -19.16 -6.22 2.13
C GLU A 18 -17.99 -6.77 1.31
N ASP A 19 -16.93 -7.24 1.98
CA ASP A 19 -15.71 -7.74 1.33
C ASP A 19 -15.93 -9.07 0.60
N ILE A 20 -16.77 -9.96 1.14
CA ILE A 20 -17.11 -11.24 0.50
C ILE A 20 -17.93 -10.98 -0.78
N ALA A 21 -18.88 -10.04 -0.74
CA ALA A 21 -19.68 -9.67 -1.91
C ALA A 21 -18.82 -9.10 -3.05
N ARG A 22 -17.80 -8.30 -2.73
CA ARG A 22 -16.83 -7.78 -3.72
C ARG A 22 -15.94 -8.88 -4.30
N ARG A 23 -15.52 -9.87 -3.50
CA ARG A 23 -14.68 -11.00 -3.93
C ARG A 23 -15.44 -12.06 -4.74
N GLN A 24 -16.73 -12.27 -4.50
CA GLN A 24 -17.54 -13.22 -5.29
C GLN A 24 -17.80 -12.71 -6.72
N ASN A 25 -17.79 -11.40 -6.94
CA ASN A 25 -17.96 -10.80 -8.27
C ASN A 25 -16.72 -10.89 -9.18
N SER A 26 -15.61 -11.49 -8.71
CA SER A 26 -14.36 -11.57 -9.49
C SER A 26 -14.01 -12.98 -9.99
N ARG A 27 -14.96 -13.92 -10.06
CA ARG A 27 -14.70 -15.25 -10.65
C ARG A 27 -15.91 -15.79 -11.39
N VAL A 28 -15.79 -16.01 -12.71
CA VAL A 28 -15.80 -17.34 -13.35
C VAL A 28 -15.20 -17.16 -14.76
N THR A 29 -13.90 -17.41 -14.94
CA THR A 29 -13.42 -17.94 -16.22
C THR A 29 -13.35 -19.45 -16.04
N ALA A 30 -14.26 -20.12 -16.75
CA ALA A 30 -14.23 -21.55 -16.99
C ALA A 30 -12.87 -21.92 -17.61
N ASP A 31 -12.21 -22.94 -17.06
CA ASP A 31 -11.24 -23.85 -17.73
C ASP A 31 -10.16 -24.44 -16.79
N PHE A 32 -10.28 -24.27 -15.48
CA PHE A 32 -9.42 -25.02 -14.54
C PHE A 32 -10.28 -25.77 -13.52
N GLU A 33 -9.98 -27.07 -13.33
CA GLU A 33 -10.58 -27.89 -12.27
C GLU A 33 -10.62 -27.07 -10.98
N VAL A 34 -11.79 -27.03 -10.35
CA VAL A 34 -12.03 -26.25 -9.13
C VAL A 34 -11.16 -26.83 -8.02
N VAL A 35 -9.92 -26.34 -7.91
CA VAL A 35 -9.10 -26.50 -6.72
C VAL A 35 -9.81 -25.67 -5.65
N SER A 36 -10.66 -26.33 -4.87
CA SER A 36 -11.54 -25.72 -3.87
C SER A 36 -10.79 -25.09 -2.70
N THR A 37 -9.46 -25.18 -2.68
CA THR A 37 -8.61 -24.67 -1.60
C THR A 37 -7.45 -23.88 -2.18
N ILE A 38 -7.44 -22.56 -1.95
CA ILE A 38 -6.29 -21.70 -2.24
C ILE A 38 -5.36 -21.76 -1.04
N TYR A 39 -4.09 -22.13 -1.25
CA TYR A 39 -3.10 -22.05 -0.20
C TYR A 39 -2.74 -20.59 0.08
N VAL A 40 -2.47 -20.26 1.34
CA VAL A 40 -2.11 -18.88 1.74
C VAL A 40 -0.90 -18.35 0.96
N LEU A 41 0.04 -19.23 0.60
CA LEU A 41 1.22 -18.88 -0.21
C LEU A 41 0.87 -18.48 -1.64
N ASP A 42 -0.20 -19.05 -2.20
CA ASP A 42 -0.62 -18.79 -3.58
C ASP A 42 -1.43 -17.49 -3.69
N LEU A 43 -1.96 -16.97 -2.57
CA LEU A 43 -2.81 -15.78 -2.56
C LEU A 43 -2.15 -14.56 -3.22
N ALA A 44 -0.86 -14.33 -2.96
CA ALA A 44 -0.14 -13.20 -3.54
C ALA A 44 0.05 -13.36 -5.06
N TYR A 45 0.31 -14.58 -5.52
CA TYR A 45 0.46 -14.90 -6.93
C TYR A 45 -0.86 -14.75 -7.68
N ASP A 46 -1.93 -15.33 -7.14
CA ASP A 46 -3.28 -15.23 -7.72
C ASP A 46 -3.78 -13.79 -7.75
N SER A 47 -3.51 -13.00 -6.70
CA SER A 47 -3.86 -11.57 -6.68
C SER A 47 -3.12 -10.78 -7.76
N CYS A 48 -1.86 -11.12 -8.05
CA CYS A 48 -1.12 -10.49 -9.15
C CYS A 48 -1.72 -10.85 -10.51
N LYS A 49 -2.04 -12.15 -10.73
CA LYS A 49 -2.71 -12.60 -11.96
C LYS A 49 -4.06 -11.92 -12.18
N GLN A 50 -4.91 -11.88 -11.16
CA GLN A 50 -6.21 -11.22 -11.24
C GLN A 50 -6.09 -9.74 -11.62
N ARG A 51 -5.05 -9.04 -11.14
CA ARG A 51 -4.79 -7.65 -11.51
C ARG A 51 -4.28 -7.49 -12.94
N GLU A 52 -3.50 -8.46 -13.42
CA GLU A 52 -3.04 -8.50 -14.80
C GLU A 52 -4.19 -8.82 -15.76
N ASP A 53 -5.06 -9.77 -15.42
CA ASP A 53 -6.20 -10.15 -16.26
C ASP A 53 -7.33 -9.09 -16.23
N GLY A 54 -7.64 -8.56 -15.04
CA GLY A 54 -8.74 -7.61 -14.87
C GLY A 54 -8.40 -6.17 -15.24
N TYR A 55 -7.16 -5.73 -14.97
CA TYR A 55 -6.74 -4.34 -15.13
C TYR A 55 -5.52 -4.17 -16.05
N HIS A 56 -4.94 -5.25 -16.57
CA HIS A 56 -3.71 -5.21 -17.37
C HIS A 56 -2.53 -4.56 -16.63
N VAL A 57 -2.54 -4.62 -15.29
CA VAL A 57 -1.52 -4.02 -14.43
C VAL A 57 -0.53 -5.09 -13.97
N ASN A 58 0.72 -4.97 -14.43
CA ASN A 58 1.82 -5.81 -13.97
C ASN A 58 2.65 -5.08 -12.90
N ILE A 59 2.53 -5.52 -11.65
CA ILE A 59 3.21 -4.89 -10.49
C ILE A 59 4.73 -4.88 -10.64
N LYS A 60 5.32 -5.93 -11.22
CA LYS A 60 6.78 -6.02 -11.43
C LYS A 60 7.28 -4.98 -12.43
N ARG A 61 6.47 -4.66 -13.46
CA ARG A 61 6.78 -3.58 -14.39
C ARG A 61 6.61 -2.21 -13.74
N LEU A 62 5.52 -2.05 -12.97
CA LEU A 62 5.22 -0.81 -12.25
C LEU A 62 6.32 -0.44 -11.25
N ALA A 63 6.89 -1.43 -10.53
CA ALA A 63 7.95 -1.21 -9.56
C ALA A 63 9.19 -0.50 -10.13
N ARG A 64 9.44 -0.58 -11.45
CA ARG A 64 10.57 0.10 -12.11
C ARG A 64 10.43 1.61 -12.14
N TYR A 65 9.22 2.14 -11.98
CA TYR A 65 8.94 3.57 -11.98
C TYR A 65 9.03 4.18 -10.58
N PHE A 66 8.99 3.35 -9.53
CA PHE A 66 9.07 3.79 -8.13
C PHE A 66 10.49 3.59 -7.59
N GLU A 67 11.43 4.38 -8.11
CA GLU A 67 12.79 4.42 -7.58
C GLU A 67 12.77 5.05 -6.17
N VAL A 68 13.48 4.43 -5.23
CA VAL A 68 13.31 4.71 -3.79
C VAL A 68 13.62 6.17 -3.46
N LEU A 69 14.72 6.71 -3.97
CA LEU A 69 15.13 8.08 -3.63
C LEU A 69 14.21 9.11 -4.27
N GLN A 70 13.83 8.89 -5.53
CA GLN A 70 12.85 9.73 -6.21
C GLN A 70 11.49 9.71 -5.49
N THR A 71 11.01 8.54 -5.10
CA THR A 71 9.71 8.40 -4.42
C THR A 71 9.71 9.12 -3.06
N ILE A 72 10.81 9.02 -2.30
CA ILE A 72 10.95 9.74 -1.02
C ILE A 72 10.92 11.25 -1.25
N LYS A 73 11.62 11.75 -2.28
CA LYS A 73 11.63 13.17 -2.63
C LYS A 73 10.23 13.68 -2.96
N GLU A 74 9.50 12.96 -3.80
CA GLU A 74 8.13 13.32 -4.18
C GLU A 74 7.17 13.33 -2.99
N VAL A 75 7.32 12.36 -2.08
CA VAL A 75 6.54 12.34 -0.84
C VAL A 75 6.83 13.57 0.02
N LEU A 76 8.11 13.96 0.17
CA LEU A 76 8.47 15.18 0.89
C LEU A 76 7.88 16.43 0.22
N GLU A 77 7.96 16.54 -1.11
CA GLU A 77 7.36 17.67 -1.86
C GLU A 77 5.83 17.78 -1.64
N VAL A 78 5.12 16.66 -1.56
CA VAL A 78 3.69 16.64 -1.20
C VAL A 78 3.48 17.22 0.20
N PHE A 79 4.34 16.87 1.16
CA PHE A 79 4.26 17.45 2.52
C PHE A 79 4.59 18.94 2.55
N GLU A 80 5.58 19.40 1.76
CA GLU A 80 5.89 20.82 1.62
C GLU A 80 4.69 21.60 1.07
N GLY A 81 4.01 21.06 0.05
CA GLY A 81 2.83 21.68 -0.55
C GLY A 81 1.61 21.71 0.36
N LEU A 82 1.37 20.62 1.11
CA LEU A 82 0.21 20.50 1.99
C LEU A 82 0.36 21.28 3.29
N PHE A 83 1.55 21.26 3.90
CA PHE A 83 1.78 21.81 5.24
C PHE A 83 2.61 23.10 5.23
N GLY A 84 3.14 23.52 4.08
CA GLY A 84 4.02 24.69 4.01
C GLY A 84 5.36 24.46 4.69
N LEU A 85 5.88 23.24 4.64
CA LEU A 85 7.20 22.90 5.17
C LEU A 85 8.27 23.03 4.08
N GLU A 86 9.53 23.04 4.49
CA GLU A 86 10.70 22.93 3.62
C GLU A 86 11.67 21.91 4.22
N PHE A 87 12.08 20.92 3.42
CA PHE A 87 12.98 19.86 3.84
C PHE A 87 14.37 20.00 3.19
N GLU A 88 15.40 20.09 4.03
CA GLU A 88 16.79 20.14 3.57
C GLU A 88 17.57 18.91 4.07
N THR A 89 18.42 18.34 3.21
CA THR A 89 19.28 17.22 3.63
C THR A 89 20.44 17.72 4.46
N ILE A 90 20.62 17.18 5.66
CA ILE A 90 21.72 17.53 6.56
C ILE A 90 22.62 16.35 6.86
N LYS A 91 23.91 16.63 7.07
CA LYS A 91 24.85 15.64 7.61
C LYS A 91 24.83 15.74 9.13
N ALA A 92 24.34 14.69 9.78
CA ALA A 92 24.33 14.57 11.23
C ALA A 92 25.04 13.27 11.65
N SER A 93 25.40 13.18 12.93
CA SER A 93 25.89 11.92 13.50
C SER A 93 24.72 10.92 13.51
N VAL A 94 24.83 9.90 12.66
CA VAL A 94 23.82 8.85 12.49
C VAL A 94 24.31 7.53 13.07
N TRP A 95 23.37 6.65 13.42
CA TRP A 95 23.64 5.33 13.99
C TRP A 95 24.01 4.27 12.92
N HIS A 96 23.76 4.54 11.64
CA HIS A 96 24.10 3.68 10.51
C HIS A 96 24.32 4.49 9.23
N GLU A 97 25.18 3.99 8.33
CA GLU A 97 25.64 4.70 7.13
C GLU A 97 24.51 4.98 6.11
N ASP A 98 23.52 4.09 6.03
CA ASP A 98 22.37 4.23 5.12
C ASP A 98 21.32 5.26 5.57
N VAL A 99 21.47 5.82 6.77
CA VAL A 99 20.49 6.76 7.33
C VAL A 99 20.66 8.13 6.69
N LYS A 100 19.57 8.65 6.12
CA LYS A 100 19.48 10.02 5.61
C LYS A 100 18.72 10.89 6.60
N VAL A 101 19.24 12.09 6.86
CA VAL A 101 18.65 13.04 7.81
C VAL A 101 18.19 14.28 7.06
N TYR A 102 16.98 14.73 7.37
CA TYR A 102 16.37 15.92 6.81
C TYR A 102 16.00 16.87 7.94
N SER A 103 16.33 18.15 7.82
CA SER A 103 15.78 19.22 8.66
C SER A 103 14.48 19.72 8.04
N ALA A 104 13.44 19.88 8.85
CA ALA A 104 12.14 20.39 8.43
C ALA A 104 11.93 21.80 9.02
N TRP A 105 11.65 22.77 8.15
CA TRP A 105 11.42 24.17 8.51
C TRP A 105 10.03 24.61 8.08
N ASP A 106 9.44 25.58 8.78
CA ASP A 106 8.23 26.24 8.31
C ASP A 106 8.61 27.25 7.23
N LYS A 107 7.99 27.13 6.05
CA LYS A 107 8.24 27.99 4.89
C LYS A 107 7.80 29.44 5.12
N ARG A 108 7.02 29.70 6.18
CA ARG A 108 6.52 31.04 6.52
C ARG A 108 7.38 31.77 7.57
N SER A 109 8.51 31.20 7.98
CA SER A 109 9.36 31.78 9.02
C SER A 109 10.33 32.85 8.51
#